data_AF-A0A6P5RL41-F1
#
_entry.id   AF-A0A6P5RL41-F1
#
_cell.length_a   1.000
_cell.length_b   1.000
_cell.length_c   1.000
_cell.angle_alpha   90.00
_cell.angle_beta   90.00
_cell.angle_gamma   90.00
#
_symmetry.space_group_name_H-M   'P 1'
#
loop_
_entity.id
_entity.type
_entity.pdbx_description
1 polymer ?
#
loop_
_entity_poly.entity_id
_entity_poly.type
_entity_poly.pdbx_seq_one_letter_code
_entity_poly.pdbx_strand_id
1 'polypeptide(L)'
;MPSLADLIRSNDVVWKDNRVVYKYRRIIRDIIELFAEFMLYDQYCHWDIRHINIVDDRVRKDSILNPDSGPIMRRKCKTQFISMVRDILGNDNNKRELNHFYKMANHGLQHVPKWKEDYTTSYSRFINIRENLDKSNYSWAFQEIYEDKTYGHVNYGDDVVGLLAYSNYVINHIGEKLALKTHEVEEELTSMFPERLTDLYDFFVKKSISMRFLAR
;
A
#
# COMPACT_ATOMS: atom_id res chain seq x y z
N MET A 1 22.32 13.26 10.62
CA MET A 1 21.17 12.34 10.49
C MET A 1 21.21 11.81 9.07
N PRO A 2 21.14 10.48 8.83
CA PRO A 2 21.09 9.96 7.48
C PRO A 2 19.79 10.41 6.82
N SER A 3 19.84 10.72 5.52
CA SER A 3 18.62 10.87 4.73
C SER A 3 17.95 9.52 4.57
N LEU A 4 16.64 9.50 4.31
CA LEU A 4 15.92 8.28 3.97
C LEU A 4 16.53 7.62 2.71
N ALA A 5 17.04 8.42 1.77
CA ALA A 5 17.78 7.92 0.61
C ALA A 5 19.05 7.15 1.00
N ASP A 6 19.85 7.67 1.95
CA ASP A 6 21.06 7.00 2.42
C ASP A 6 20.72 5.69 3.14
N LEU A 7 19.64 5.71 3.92
CA LEU A 7 19.14 4.52 4.60
C LEU A 7 18.75 3.42 3.61
N ILE A 8 17.96 3.75 2.58
CA ILE A 8 17.54 2.81 1.54
C ILE A 8 18.75 2.28 0.74
N ARG A 9 19.72 3.14 0.42
CA ARG A 9 20.94 2.75 -0.33
C ARG A 9 21.91 1.89 0.46
N SER A 10 21.86 1.93 1.79
CA SER A 10 22.78 1.18 2.65
C SER A 10 22.53 -0.34 2.69
N ASN A 11 21.63 -0.85 1.84
CA ASN A 11 21.10 -2.22 1.89
C ASN A 11 20.50 -2.56 3.28
N ASP A 12 19.99 -1.55 3.99
CA ASP A 12 19.24 -1.78 5.22
C ASP A 12 18.02 -2.66 4.92
N VAL A 13 17.70 -3.55 5.86
CA VAL A 13 16.71 -4.59 5.66
C VAL A 13 15.32 -3.97 5.72
N VAL A 14 14.82 -3.56 4.57
CA VAL A 14 13.43 -3.06 4.43
C VAL A 14 12.44 -4.20 4.67
N TRP A 15 12.78 -5.39 4.20
CA TRP A 15 11.89 -6.56 4.18
C TRP A 15 12.45 -7.70 5.03
N LYS A 16 11.65 -8.22 5.95
CA LYS A 16 11.94 -9.45 6.69
C LYS A 16 10.71 -10.34 6.72
N ASP A 17 10.87 -11.61 6.41
CA ASP A 17 9.78 -12.60 6.42
C ASP A 17 8.55 -12.11 5.63
N ASN A 18 8.82 -11.49 4.47
CA ASN A 18 7.81 -10.90 3.57
C ASN A 18 7.01 -9.73 4.17
N ARG A 19 7.56 -9.07 5.19
CA ARG A 19 6.94 -7.89 5.80
C ARG A 19 7.90 -6.72 5.75
N VAL A 20 7.36 -5.53 5.52
CA VAL A 20 8.08 -4.30 5.80
C VAL A 20 8.40 -4.28 7.29
N VAL A 21 9.69 -4.19 7.63
CA VAL A 21 10.09 -4.20 9.03
C VAL A 21 9.49 -3.00 9.76
N TYR A 22 9.32 -3.12 11.06
CA TYR A 22 8.61 -2.14 11.88
C TYR A 22 9.12 -0.70 11.70
N LYS A 23 10.44 -0.54 11.55
CA LYS A 23 11.10 0.72 11.24
C LYS A 23 10.52 1.42 10.01
N TYR A 24 10.46 0.75 8.87
CA TYR A 24 9.97 1.37 7.63
C TYR A 24 8.45 1.58 7.63
N ARG A 25 7.68 0.72 8.31
CA ARG A 25 6.25 0.97 8.54
C ARG A 25 6.01 2.25 9.34
N ARG A 26 6.83 2.52 10.37
CA ARG A 26 6.78 3.79 11.11
C ARG A 26 7.16 4.98 10.25
N ILE A 27 8.22 4.85 9.44
CA ILE A 27 8.66 5.91 8.52
C ILE A 27 7.53 6.25 7.54
N ILE A 28 6.92 5.25 6.89
CA ILE A 28 5.80 5.46 5.97
C ILE A 28 4.63 6.14 6.69
N ARG A 29 4.26 5.68 7.88
CA ARG A 29 3.20 6.29 8.68
C ARG A 29 3.50 7.75 9.03
N ASP A 30 4.70 8.05 9.51
CA ASP A 30 5.09 9.40 9.88
C ASP A 30 5.05 10.33 8.65
N ILE A 31 5.48 9.85 7.47
CA ILE A 31 5.34 10.60 6.19
C ILE A 31 3.87 10.89 5.89
N ILE A 32 2.98 9.92 6.06
CA ILE A 32 1.54 10.10 5.79
C ILE A 32 0.91 11.11 6.74
N GLU A 33 1.25 11.03 8.03
CA GLU A 33 0.81 11.99 9.03
C GLU A 33 1.29 13.42 8.69
N LEU A 34 2.53 13.57 8.19
CA LEU A 34 3.03 14.86 7.74
C LEU A 34 2.30 15.38 6.49
N PHE A 35 2.07 14.54 5.47
CA PHE A 35 1.33 14.96 4.28
C PHE A 35 -0.12 15.40 4.61
N ALA A 36 -0.75 14.72 5.57
CA ALA A 36 -2.05 15.10 6.10
C ALA A 36 -2.00 16.42 6.90
N GLU A 37 -1.03 16.56 7.81
CA GLU A 37 -0.84 17.76 8.65
C GLU A 37 -0.60 19.01 7.79
N PHE A 38 0.23 18.89 6.76
CA PHE A 38 0.55 20.01 5.88
C PHE A 38 -0.50 20.25 4.79
N MET A 39 -1.58 19.47 4.74
CA MET A 39 -2.63 19.53 3.71
C MET A 39 -2.06 19.51 2.28
N LEU A 40 -1.01 18.71 2.07
CA LEU A 40 -0.21 18.79 0.85
C LEU A 40 -0.81 18.03 -0.32
N TYR A 41 -1.80 17.16 -0.11
CA TYR A 41 -2.20 16.16 -1.10
C TYR A 41 -2.44 16.71 -2.53
N ASP A 42 -3.19 17.80 -2.65
CA ASP A 42 -3.48 18.48 -3.93
C ASP A 42 -2.57 19.68 -4.23
N GLN A 43 -1.56 19.93 -3.39
CA GLN A 43 -0.58 20.99 -3.60
C GLN A 43 0.61 20.51 -4.45
N TYR A 44 1.43 21.48 -4.85
CA TYR A 44 2.75 21.23 -5.41
C TYR A 44 3.78 21.30 -4.29
N CYS A 45 4.64 20.29 -4.20
CA CYS A 45 5.80 20.31 -3.31
C CYS A 45 7.01 19.75 -4.04
N HIS A 46 8.16 19.81 -3.36
CA HIS A 46 9.42 19.29 -3.86
C HIS A 46 10.02 18.32 -2.85
N TRP A 47 9.24 17.34 -2.38
CA TRP A 47 9.66 16.36 -1.39
C TRP A 47 9.96 15.02 -2.06
N ASP A 48 11.10 14.45 -1.71
CA ASP A 48 11.47 13.09 -2.05
C ASP A 48 12.32 12.50 -0.91
N ILE A 49 12.71 11.24 -1.02
CA ILE A 49 13.45 10.53 0.03
C ILE A 49 14.79 11.20 0.42
N ARG A 50 15.35 12.10 -0.39
CA ARG A 50 16.58 12.86 -0.07
C ARG A 50 16.31 14.05 0.85
N HIS A 51 15.07 14.52 0.89
CA HIS A 51 14.65 15.68 1.68
C HIS A 51 14.15 15.29 3.07
N ILE A 52 14.24 14.02 3.44
CA ILE A 52 13.72 13.48 4.70
C ILE A 52 14.88 12.91 5.51
N ASN A 53 15.19 13.54 6.64
CA ASN A 53 16.13 12.99 7.60
C ASN A 53 15.44 12.03 8.57
N ILE A 54 16.12 10.94 8.90
CA ILE A 54 15.65 9.95 9.88
C ILE A 54 16.28 10.24 11.24
N VAL A 55 15.44 10.34 12.27
CA VAL A 55 15.83 10.59 13.67
C VAL A 55 15.19 9.52 14.54
N ASP A 56 16.01 8.70 15.20
CA ASP A 56 15.54 7.59 16.06
C ASP A 56 14.53 6.67 15.35
N ASP A 57 14.79 6.33 14.09
CA ASP A 57 13.89 5.55 13.22
C ASP A 57 12.53 6.23 12.94
N ARG A 58 12.46 7.56 13.03
CA ARG A 58 11.26 8.38 12.78
C ARG A 58 11.49 9.44 11.73
N VAL A 59 10.38 9.86 11.13
CA VAL A 59 10.30 11.13 10.41
C VAL A 59 9.59 12.13 11.31
N ARG A 60 10.16 13.33 11.47
CA ARG A 60 9.57 14.42 12.24
C ARG A 60 9.44 15.65 11.35
N LYS A 61 8.58 16.58 11.75
CA LYS A 61 8.35 17.82 11.01
C LYS A 61 9.62 18.64 10.80
N ASP A 62 10.46 18.71 11.82
CA ASP A 62 11.77 19.37 11.82
C ASP A 62 12.86 18.58 11.08
N SER A 63 12.58 17.34 10.69
CA SER A 63 13.50 16.50 9.91
C SER A 63 13.27 16.59 8.39
N ILE A 64 12.31 17.42 7.96
CA ILE A 64 12.08 17.74 6.55
C ILE A 64 12.99 18.90 6.15
N LEU A 65 13.87 18.65 5.18
CA LEU A 65 14.74 19.66 4.60
C LEU A 65 13.93 20.56 3.67
N ASN A 66 14.08 21.88 3.79
CA ASN A 66 13.39 22.81 2.91
C ASN A 66 14.07 22.81 1.53
N PRO A 67 13.45 22.25 0.48
CA PRO A 67 14.12 21.99 -0.78
C PRO A 67 13.87 23.15 -1.74
N ASP A 68 14.28 24.36 -1.34
CA ASP A 68 14.25 25.56 -2.17
C ASP A 68 15.60 25.70 -2.91
N SER A 69 15.70 25.17 -4.13
CA SER A 69 16.71 25.61 -5.12
C SER A 69 16.63 24.92 -6.50
N GLY A 70 15.75 23.94 -6.70
CA GLY A 70 15.63 23.24 -7.99
C GLY A 70 14.70 23.94 -9.00
N PRO A 71 14.88 23.73 -10.32
CA PRO A 71 13.92 24.20 -11.33
C PRO A 71 12.53 23.67 -10.98
N ILE A 72 11.52 24.55 -11.09
CA ILE A 72 10.13 24.30 -10.69
C ILE A 72 9.51 23.17 -11.54
N MET A 73 9.84 21.92 -11.23
CA MET A 73 9.01 20.79 -11.62
C MET A 73 7.81 20.78 -10.68
N ARG A 74 6.70 21.39 -11.12
CA ARG A 74 5.40 21.36 -10.44
C ARG A 74 4.84 19.93 -10.41
N ARG A 75 5.44 19.04 -9.63
CA ARG A 75 4.88 17.70 -9.36
C ARG A 75 3.89 17.83 -8.20
N LYS A 76 2.72 17.20 -8.35
CA LYS A 76 1.77 17.11 -7.24
C LYS A 76 2.42 16.36 -6.09
N CYS A 77 2.19 16.81 -4.87
CA CYS A 77 2.64 16.14 -3.66
C CYS A 77 2.17 14.70 -3.60
N LYS A 78 0.93 14.42 -4.03
CA LYS A 78 0.44 13.06 -4.27
C LYS A 78 1.45 12.19 -5.06
N THR A 79 1.91 12.66 -6.21
CA THR A 79 2.84 11.92 -7.07
C THR A 79 4.17 11.67 -6.37
N GLN A 80 4.65 12.66 -5.60
CA GLN A 80 5.88 12.54 -4.83
C GLN A 80 5.74 11.56 -3.67
N PHE A 81 4.62 11.59 -2.95
CA PHE A 81 4.30 10.63 -1.91
C PHE A 81 4.31 9.20 -2.45
N ILE A 82 3.59 8.95 -3.54
CA ILE A 82 3.55 7.62 -4.17
C ILE A 82 4.97 7.19 -4.59
N SER A 83 5.76 8.09 -5.16
CA SER A 83 7.16 7.82 -5.51
C SER A 83 7.98 7.44 -4.27
N MET A 84 7.86 8.19 -3.17
CA MET A 84 8.59 7.90 -1.92
C MET A 84 8.20 6.56 -1.32
N VAL A 85 6.90 6.22 -1.29
CA VAL A 85 6.45 4.91 -0.83
C VAL A 85 7.02 3.81 -1.72
N ARG A 86 6.99 3.97 -3.04
CA ARG A 86 7.62 3.01 -3.98
C ARG A 86 9.12 2.88 -3.77
N ASP A 87 9.82 3.98 -3.52
CA ASP A 87 11.26 3.98 -3.26
C ASP A 87 11.60 3.25 -1.94
N ILE A 88 10.80 3.45 -0.89
CA ILE A 88 10.94 2.74 0.39
C ILE A 88 10.70 1.25 0.21
N LEU A 89 9.61 0.89 -0.44
CA LEU A 89 9.20 -0.50 -0.62
C LEU A 89 10.12 -1.23 -1.61
N GLY A 90 10.76 -0.52 -2.53
CA GLY A 90 11.57 -1.07 -3.61
C GLY A 90 10.70 -1.60 -4.76
N ASN A 91 11.12 -1.33 -6.00
CA ASN A 91 10.35 -1.61 -7.22
C ASN A 91 9.90 -3.08 -7.36
N ASP A 92 10.66 -4.04 -6.84
CA ASP A 92 10.35 -5.47 -6.95
C ASP A 92 9.67 -6.08 -5.71
N ASN A 93 9.77 -5.43 -4.54
CA ASN A 93 9.34 -6.01 -3.25
C ASN A 93 7.96 -5.54 -2.78
N ASN A 94 7.30 -4.62 -3.50
CA ASN A 94 5.87 -4.31 -3.33
C ASN A 94 4.99 -5.58 -3.26
N LYS A 95 5.52 -6.70 -3.75
CA LYS A 95 4.90 -8.02 -3.85
C LYS A 95 4.48 -8.68 -2.54
N ARG A 96 4.94 -8.23 -1.38
CA ARG A 96 4.96 -9.07 -0.18
C ARG A 96 4.06 -8.61 0.99
N GLU A 97 3.57 -7.37 1.02
CA GLU A 97 2.88 -6.77 2.19
C GLU A 97 1.37 -6.63 2.03
N LEU A 98 0.63 -7.73 1.86
CA LEU A 98 -0.81 -7.63 1.59
C LEU A 98 -1.67 -8.06 2.78
N ASN A 99 -1.68 -9.31 3.21
CA ASN A 99 -2.46 -9.80 4.35
C ASN A 99 -2.36 -8.93 5.61
N HIS A 100 -1.15 -8.53 6.03
CA HIS A 100 -1.00 -7.65 7.19
C HIS A 100 -1.60 -6.27 6.94
N PHE A 101 -1.29 -5.67 5.79
CA PHE A 101 -1.80 -4.37 5.41
C PHE A 101 -3.32 -4.36 5.21
N TYR A 102 -3.90 -5.47 4.73
CA TYR A 102 -5.32 -5.67 4.50
C TYR A 102 -6.12 -5.90 5.78
N LYS A 103 -5.62 -6.77 6.68
CA LYS A 103 -6.23 -6.94 8.01
C LYS A 103 -6.24 -5.60 8.75
N MET A 104 -5.16 -4.84 8.64
CA MET A 104 -5.03 -3.56 9.31
C MET A 104 -5.80 -2.43 8.63
N ALA A 105 -5.83 -2.36 7.31
CA ALA A 105 -6.65 -1.42 6.56
C ALA A 105 -8.13 -1.69 6.77
N ASN A 106 -8.56 -2.95 6.68
CA ASN A 106 -9.93 -3.33 6.98
C ASN A 106 -10.27 -2.91 8.41
N HIS A 107 -9.44 -3.23 9.42
CA HIS A 107 -9.62 -2.79 10.82
C HIS A 107 -9.64 -1.27 11.00
N GLY A 108 -8.76 -0.52 10.34
CA GLY A 108 -8.72 0.94 10.41
C GLY A 108 -9.93 1.60 9.73
N LEU A 109 -10.41 1.01 8.64
CA LEU A 109 -11.48 1.53 7.82
C LEU A 109 -12.88 1.17 8.34
N GLN A 110 -13.04 0.15 9.19
CA GLN A 110 -14.36 -0.20 9.79
C GLN A 110 -15.03 0.99 10.48
N HIS A 111 -14.21 1.90 11.01
CA HIS A 111 -14.65 3.09 11.75
C HIS A 111 -14.73 4.35 10.87
N VAL A 112 -14.37 4.28 9.59
CA VAL A 112 -14.43 5.41 8.66
C VAL A 112 -15.77 5.36 7.91
N PRO A 113 -16.71 6.30 8.17
CA PRO A 113 -18.00 6.29 7.48
C PRO A 113 -17.82 6.36 5.96
N LYS A 114 -18.60 5.55 5.22
CA LYS A 114 -18.63 5.53 3.75
C LYS A 114 -17.29 5.27 3.06
N TRP A 115 -16.29 4.73 3.75
CA TRP A 115 -14.96 4.53 3.17
C TRP A 115 -14.97 3.72 1.87
N LYS A 116 -15.88 2.73 1.74
CA LYS A 116 -16.02 1.91 0.52
C LYS A 116 -16.45 2.77 -0.68
N GLU A 117 -17.51 3.56 -0.51
CA GLU A 117 -18.01 4.49 -1.52
C GLU A 117 -16.91 5.49 -1.88
N ASP A 118 -16.28 6.09 -0.87
CA ASP A 118 -15.20 7.05 -1.03
C ASP A 118 -13.97 6.48 -1.75
N TYR A 119 -13.63 5.22 -1.48
CA TYR A 119 -12.50 4.54 -2.09
C TYR A 119 -12.81 4.20 -3.55
N THR A 120 -13.98 3.62 -3.83
CA THR A 120 -14.45 3.37 -5.20
C THR A 120 -14.54 4.67 -6.01
N THR A 121 -15.06 5.77 -5.45
CA THR A 121 -15.10 7.07 -6.13
C THR A 121 -13.71 7.68 -6.32
N SER A 122 -12.79 7.50 -5.36
CA SER A 122 -11.43 8.03 -5.46
C SER A 122 -10.57 7.29 -6.49
N TYR A 123 -10.87 6.02 -6.73
CA TYR A 123 -10.18 5.14 -7.66
C TYR A 123 -11.20 4.43 -8.53
N SER A 124 -11.95 5.21 -9.32
CA SER A 124 -13.02 4.73 -10.20
C SER A 124 -12.47 4.02 -11.45
N ARG A 125 -11.39 3.25 -11.30
CA ARG A 125 -10.84 2.42 -12.38
C ARG A 125 -11.50 1.05 -12.32
N PHE A 126 -11.85 0.55 -13.49
CA PHE A 126 -12.26 -0.84 -13.65
C PHE A 126 -11.06 -1.75 -13.36
N ILE A 127 -11.24 -2.70 -12.46
CA ILE A 127 -10.25 -3.74 -12.16
C ILE A 127 -10.89 -5.06 -12.51
N ASN A 128 -10.59 -5.59 -13.69
CA ASN A 128 -11.04 -6.93 -14.06
C ASN A 128 -10.32 -7.97 -13.21
N ILE A 129 -10.93 -8.42 -12.12
CA ILE A 129 -10.27 -9.33 -11.20
C ILE A 129 -9.97 -10.64 -11.93
N ARG A 130 -10.97 -11.16 -12.65
CA ARG A 130 -10.91 -12.45 -13.35
C ARG A 130 -9.79 -12.51 -14.39
N GLU A 131 -9.68 -11.51 -15.26
CA GLU A 131 -8.62 -11.48 -16.29
C GLU A 131 -7.21 -11.40 -15.69
N ASN A 132 -7.07 -10.77 -14.52
CA ASN A 132 -5.76 -10.71 -13.86
C ASN A 132 -5.38 -12.03 -13.20
N LEU A 133 -6.32 -12.94 -12.91
CA LEU A 133 -6.03 -14.25 -12.31
C LEU A 133 -5.17 -15.14 -13.22
N ASP A 134 -5.28 -14.96 -14.53
CA ASP A 134 -4.51 -15.70 -15.54
C ASP A 134 -3.01 -15.42 -15.49
N LYS A 135 -2.61 -14.34 -14.79
CA LYS A 135 -1.20 -13.98 -14.60
C LYS A 135 -0.51 -14.80 -13.51
N SER A 136 -1.27 -15.54 -12.69
CA SER A 136 -0.71 -16.39 -11.64
C SER A 136 -0.31 -17.76 -12.18
N ASN A 137 0.77 -18.33 -11.65
CA ASN A 137 1.12 -19.74 -11.86
C ASN A 137 0.09 -20.71 -11.27
N TYR A 138 -0.78 -20.21 -10.40
CA TYR A 138 -1.84 -20.95 -9.75
C TYR A 138 -3.23 -20.47 -10.16
N SER A 139 -3.36 -19.92 -11.38
CA SER A 139 -4.59 -19.31 -11.90
C SER A 139 -5.84 -20.15 -11.64
N TRP A 140 -5.76 -21.48 -11.81
CA TRP A 140 -6.87 -22.41 -11.55
C TRP A 140 -7.42 -22.31 -10.11
N ALA A 141 -6.56 -22.21 -9.10
CA ALA A 141 -6.98 -22.17 -7.70
C ALA A 141 -7.56 -20.80 -7.33
N PHE A 142 -6.98 -19.72 -7.86
CA PHE A 142 -7.50 -18.37 -7.70
C PHE A 142 -8.85 -18.20 -8.40
N GLN A 143 -9.01 -18.74 -9.61
CA GLN A 143 -10.27 -18.73 -10.36
C GLN A 143 -11.35 -19.54 -9.64
N GLU A 144 -11.01 -20.73 -9.15
CA GLU A 144 -11.97 -21.56 -8.41
C GLU A 144 -12.50 -20.81 -7.18
N ILE A 145 -11.64 -20.12 -6.44
CA ILE A 145 -12.04 -19.27 -5.31
C ILE A 145 -12.86 -18.05 -5.75
N TYR A 146 -12.54 -17.46 -6.91
CA TYR A 146 -13.30 -16.33 -7.46
C TYR A 146 -14.72 -16.76 -7.90
N GLU A 147 -14.84 -17.98 -8.41
CA GLU A 147 -16.09 -18.55 -8.92
C GLU A 147 -16.87 -19.33 -7.85
N ASP A 148 -16.30 -19.52 -6.65
CA ASP A 148 -16.92 -20.30 -5.58
C ASP A 148 -18.23 -19.67 -5.11
N LYS A 149 -19.34 -20.38 -5.37
CA LYS A 149 -20.70 -19.97 -5.01
C LYS A 149 -21.14 -20.44 -3.63
N THR A 150 -20.35 -21.28 -2.95
CA THR A 150 -20.74 -21.89 -1.67
C THR A 150 -20.71 -20.92 -0.49
N TYR A 151 -19.97 -19.81 -0.60
CA TYR A 151 -19.83 -18.81 0.48
C TYR A 151 -20.67 -17.54 0.29
N GLY A 152 -21.79 -17.68 -0.43
CA GLY A 152 -22.69 -16.61 -0.76
C GLY A 152 -22.26 -15.92 -2.06
N HIS A 153 -23.21 -15.28 -2.73
CA HIS A 153 -23.00 -14.50 -3.95
C HIS A 153 -22.10 -13.27 -3.69
N VAL A 154 -20.84 -13.47 -3.32
CA VAL A 154 -19.86 -12.39 -3.21
C VAL A 154 -19.47 -12.06 -4.64
N ASN A 155 -20.32 -11.30 -5.31
CA ASN A 155 -19.90 -10.55 -6.46
C ASN A 155 -18.90 -9.52 -5.94
N TYR A 156 -17.61 -9.81 -6.08
CA TYR A 156 -16.55 -8.93 -5.62
C TYR A 156 -16.71 -7.55 -6.27
N GLY A 157 -17.21 -7.47 -7.51
CA GLY A 157 -17.24 -6.23 -8.27
C GLY A 157 -15.84 -5.93 -8.82
N ASP A 158 -15.79 -5.50 -10.08
CA ASP A 158 -14.54 -5.19 -10.76
C ASP A 158 -14.04 -3.78 -10.41
N ASP A 159 -13.85 -3.53 -9.12
CA ASP A 159 -13.36 -2.26 -8.57
C ASP A 159 -12.33 -2.48 -7.45
N VAL A 160 -11.82 -1.39 -6.89
CA VAL A 160 -10.82 -1.44 -5.82
C VAL A 160 -11.34 -2.12 -4.55
N VAL A 161 -12.61 -1.94 -4.18
CA VAL A 161 -13.23 -2.55 -2.98
C VAL A 161 -13.43 -4.05 -3.19
N GLY A 162 -13.85 -4.44 -4.39
CA GLY A 162 -13.98 -5.83 -4.79
C GLY A 162 -12.67 -6.58 -4.77
N LEU A 163 -11.62 -5.96 -5.32
CA LEU A 163 -10.28 -6.49 -5.23
C LEU A 163 -9.82 -6.63 -3.77
N LEU A 164 -10.19 -5.69 -2.88
CA LEU A 164 -9.88 -5.82 -1.45
C LEU A 164 -10.57 -7.04 -0.83
N ALA A 165 -11.86 -7.20 -1.10
CA ALA A 165 -12.68 -8.29 -0.58
C ALA A 165 -12.17 -9.65 -1.07
N TYR A 166 -11.92 -9.77 -2.37
CA TYR A 166 -11.39 -10.99 -2.99
C TYR A 166 -10.04 -11.38 -2.39
N SER A 167 -9.13 -10.42 -2.28
CA SER A 167 -7.79 -10.66 -1.73
C SER A 167 -7.84 -11.16 -0.29
N ASN A 168 -8.67 -10.55 0.55
CA ASN A 168 -8.86 -11.00 1.93
C ASN A 168 -9.47 -12.41 1.99
N TYR A 169 -10.38 -12.73 1.07
CA TYR A 169 -10.99 -14.05 1.01
C TYR A 169 -9.97 -15.12 0.62
N VAL A 170 -9.24 -14.93 -0.49
CA VAL A 170 -8.22 -15.86 -0.98
C VAL A 170 -7.21 -16.21 0.09
N ILE A 171 -6.70 -15.21 0.83
CA ILE A 171 -5.72 -15.42 1.90
C ILE A 171 -6.17 -16.46 2.94
N ASN A 172 -7.47 -16.54 3.22
CA ASN A 172 -8.01 -17.43 4.23
C ASN A 172 -8.42 -18.81 3.68
N HIS A 173 -8.61 -18.96 2.36
CA HIS A 173 -9.19 -20.16 1.75
C HIS A 173 -8.27 -20.86 0.76
N ILE A 174 -7.27 -20.18 0.19
CA ILE A 174 -6.33 -20.80 -0.77
C ILE A 174 -5.54 -21.95 -0.16
N GLY A 175 -5.35 -21.96 1.17
CA GLY A 175 -4.73 -23.07 1.89
C GLY A 175 -5.47 -24.40 1.77
N GLU A 176 -6.77 -24.36 1.45
CA GLU A 176 -7.59 -25.57 1.20
C GLU A 176 -7.34 -26.16 -0.20
N LYS A 177 -6.79 -25.36 -1.12
CA LYS A 177 -6.49 -25.75 -2.51
C LYS A 177 -5.02 -26.01 -2.74
N LEU A 178 -4.16 -25.23 -2.09
CA LEU A 178 -2.72 -25.26 -2.26
C LEU A 178 -2.04 -25.21 -0.90
N ALA A 179 -0.94 -25.94 -0.75
CA ALA A 179 -0.06 -25.86 0.41
C ALA A 179 0.86 -24.61 0.34
N LEU A 180 0.32 -23.46 -0.07
CA LEU A 180 1.05 -22.19 -0.09
C LEU A 180 1.08 -21.59 1.32
N LYS A 181 2.24 -21.07 1.70
CA LYS A 181 2.37 -20.19 2.85
C LYS A 181 1.71 -18.86 2.52
N THR A 182 1.20 -18.18 3.55
CA THR A 182 0.54 -16.88 3.40
C THR A 182 1.33 -15.88 2.55
N HIS A 183 2.65 -15.84 2.67
CA HIS A 183 3.46 -14.90 1.89
C HIS A 183 3.54 -15.22 0.40
N GLU A 184 3.49 -16.50 0.03
CA GLU A 184 3.51 -16.92 -1.38
C GLU A 184 2.19 -16.49 -2.06
N VAL A 185 1.08 -16.56 -1.31
CA VAL A 185 -0.22 -16.04 -1.74
C VAL A 185 -0.19 -14.53 -1.93
N GLU A 186 0.47 -13.79 -1.04
CA GLU A 186 0.63 -12.34 -1.15
C GLU A 186 1.47 -11.94 -2.37
N GLU A 187 2.54 -12.68 -2.65
CA GLU A 187 3.38 -12.50 -3.84
C GLU A 187 2.58 -12.64 -5.13
N GLU A 188 1.79 -13.71 -5.25
CA GLU A 188 0.91 -13.94 -6.39
C GLU A 188 -0.14 -12.84 -6.52
N LEU A 189 -0.82 -12.48 -5.42
CA LEU A 189 -1.82 -11.41 -5.42
C LEU A 189 -1.24 -10.06 -5.87
N THR A 190 -0.04 -9.71 -5.44
CA THR A 190 0.56 -8.46 -5.88
C THR A 190 1.04 -8.53 -7.32
N SER A 191 1.56 -9.68 -7.76
CA SER A 191 1.95 -9.88 -9.16
C SER A 191 0.76 -9.64 -10.10
N MET A 192 -0.41 -10.16 -9.73
CA MET A 192 -1.65 -9.94 -10.46
C MET A 192 -2.17 -8.49 -10.33
N PHE A 193 -1.97 -7.85 -9.18
CA PHE A 193 -2.52 -6.53 -8.86
C PHE A 193 -1.47 -5.56 -8.26
N PRO A 194 -0.50 -5.09 -9.04
CA PRO A 194 0.68 -4.39 -8.51
C PRO A 194 0.38 -2.98 -7.95
N GLU A 195 -0.64 -2.30 -8.46
CA GLU A 195 -0.96 -0.92 -8.04
C GLU A 195 -1.75 -0.85 -6.73
N ARG A 196 -2.32 -1.98 -6.33
CA ARG A 196 -3.29 -2.11 -5.23
C ARG A 196 -2.78 -1.54 -3.90
N LEU A 197 -1.52 -1.82 -3.55
CA LEU A 197 -0.92 -1.32 -2.32
C LEU A 197 -0.75 0.20 -2.36
N THR A 198 -0.25 0.73 -3.48
CA THR A 198 -0.07 2.17 -3.66
C THR A 198 -1.39 2.94 -3.69
N ASP A 199 -2.45 2.38 -4.26
CA ASP A 199 -3.78 3.01 -4.25
C ASP A 199 -4.34 3.15 -2.83
N LEU A 200 -4.11 2.15 -1.99
CA LEU A 200 -4.61 2.14 -0.62
C LEU A 200 -3.82 3.12 0.27
N TYR A 201 -2.50 3.21 0.13
CA TYR A 201 -1.69 4.26 0.76
C TYR A 201 -2.13 5.66 0.32
N ASP A 202 -2.35 5.84 -0.98
CA ASP A 202 -2.80 7.10 -1.56
C ASP A 202 -4.19 7.49 -1.04
N PHE A 203 -5.08 6.51 -0.83
CA PHE A 203 -6.41 6.74 -0.24
C PHE A 203 -6.31 7.26 1.19
N PHE A 204 -5.44 6.67 2.01
CA PHE A 204 -5.24 7.11 3.39
C PHE A 204 -4.74 8.55 3.47
N VAL A 205 -3.80 8.94 2.59
CA VAL A 205 -3.35 10.34 2.52
C VAL A 205 -4.49 11.25 2.06
N LYS A 206 -5.21 10.89 0.98
CA LYS A 206 -6.30 11.70 0.42
C LYS A 206 -7.38 12.02 1.45
N LYS A 207 -7.71 11.05 2.29
CA LYS A 207 -8.77 11.16 3.30
C LYS A 207 -8.24 11.52 4.68
N SER A 208 -6.94 11.82 4.81
CA SER A 208 -6.28 12.09 6.09
C SER A 208 -6.58 11.02 7.15
N ILE A 209 -6.68 9.76 6.73
CA ILE A 209 -6.96 8.62 7.62
C ILE A 209 -5.67 8.25 8.33
N SER A 210 -5.69 8.33 9.67
CA SER A 210 -4.53 7.95 10.47
C SER A 210 -4.22 6.46 10.33
N MET A 211 -2.96 6.15 10.02
CA MET A 211 -2.46 4.78 9.93
C MET A 211 -1.83 4.28 11.23
N ARG A 212 -2.26 4.83 12.38
CA ARG A 212 -1.84 4.33 13.71
C ARG A 212 -2.11 2.84 13.89
N PHE A 213 -3.10 2.30 13.18
CA PHE A 213 -3.41 0.87 13.15
C PHE A 213 -2.29 0.01 12.54
N LEU A 214 -1.38 0.57 11.73
CA LEU A 214 -0.25 -0.16 11.12
C LEU A 214 0.94 -0.42 12.07
N ALA A 215 0.92 0.21 13.25
CA ALA A 215 2.01 0.17 14.20
C ALA A 215 1.86 -0.93 15.27
N ARG A 216 0.82 -1.76 15.15
CA ARG A 216 0.56 -2.94 15.99
C ARG A 216 0.79 -4.19 15.15
#